data_AF-A0A9E7I3L1-F1
#
_entry.id   AF-A0A9E7I3L1-F1
#
_cell.length_a   1.000
_cell.length_b   1.000
_cell.length_c   1.000
_cell.angle_alpha   90.00
_cell.angle_beta   90.00
_cell.angle_gamma   90.00
#
_symmetry.space_group_name_H-M   'P 1'
#
loop_
_entity.id
_entity.type
_entity.pdbx_description
1 polymer ?
#
loop_
_entity_poly.entity_id
_entity_poly.type
_entity_poly.pdbx_seq_one_letter_code
_entity_poly.pdbx_strand_id
1 'polypeptide(L)'
;MAGCCIILPRESETVLLGAAILGAVAAQKYTGLHEAMRALNAAGQVIHPSEDAKVKKYHDAKYQIFKSLYEQQLSHRSIMTQALQ
;
A
#
# COMPACT_ATOMS: atom_id res chain seq x y z
N MET A 1 -7.41 -2.28 -10.83
CA MET A 1 -6.09 -2.14 -10.17
C MET A 1 -5.79 -0.66 -10.11
N ALA A 2 -5.10 -0.16 -9.08
CA ALA A 2 -4.80 1.27 -8.95
C ALA A 2 -3.98 1.87 -10.12
N GLY A 3 -3.48 1.04 -11.04
CA GLY A 3 -2.64 1.47 -12.17
C GLY A 3 -1.21 1.83 -11.75
N CYS A 4 -0.86 1.59 -10.48
CA CYS A 4 0.45 1.89 -9.91
C CYS A 4 1.37 0.68 -9.95
N CYS A 5 2.66 0.93 -10.12
CA CYS A 5 3.69 -0.09 -9.91
C CYS A 5 3.79 -0.44 -8.42
N ILE A 6 3.98 -1.71 -8.13
CA ILE A 6 4.22 -2.20 -6.78
C ILE A 6 5.72 -2.40 -6.63
N ILE A 7 6.35 -1.61 -5.75
CA ILE A 7 7.79 -1.71 -5.48
C ILE A 7 7.98 -2.55 -4.22
N LEU A 8 8.59 -3.71 -4.38
CA LEU A 8 8.98 -4.57 -3.27
C LEU A 8 10.40 -4.20 -2.83
N PRO A 9 10.63 -3.98 -1.53
CA PRO A 9 11.98 -3.73 -1.01
C PRO A 9 12.85 -4.97 -1.21
N ARG A 10 14.16 -4.76 -1.39
CA ARG A 10 15.14 -5.86 -1.42
C ARG A 10 15.27 -6.54 -0.06
N GLU A 11 15.16 -5.76 1.01
CA GLU A 11 15.27 -6.23 2.39
C GLU A 11 13.92 -6.77 2.87
N SER A 12 13.91 -8.00 3.40
CA SER A 12 12.70 -8.62 3.93
C SER A 12 12.32 -8.06 5.31
N GLU A 13 13.32 -7.67 6.11
CA GLU A 13 13.13 -7.15 7.47
C GLU A 13 13.05 -5.61 7.50
N THR A 14 11.98 -5.07 6.93
CA THR A 14 11.78 -3.62 6.74
C THR A 14 11.82 -2.79 8.04
N VAL A 15 11.30 -3.34 9.14
CA VAL A 15 11.29 -2.66 10.45
C VAL A 15 12.70 -2.57 11.02
N LEU A 16 13.49 -3.65 10.92
CA LEU A 16 14.86 -3.68 11.40
C LEU A 16 15.76 -2.72 10.61
N LEU A 17 15.58 -2.69 9.28
CA LEU A 17 16.27 -1.73 8.41
C LEU A 17 15.95 -0.28 8.80
N GLY A 18 14.69 0.02 9.08
CA GLY A 18 14.27 1.34 9.57
C GLY A 18 14.98 1.73 10.88
N ALA A 19 15.06 0.80 11.83
CA ALA A 19 15.77 1.03 13.09
C ALA A 19 17.28 1.25 12.87
N ALA A 20 17.90 0.47 11.98
CA ALA A 20 19.31 0.63 11.62
C ALA A 20 19.61 1.97 10.93
N ILE A 21 18.72 2.45 10.06
CA ILE A 21 18.81 3.77 9.42
C ILE A 21 18.82 4.87 10.48
N LEU A 22 17.88 4.83 11.43
CA LEU A 22 17.80 5.81 12.50
C LEU A 22 19.05 5.77 13.40
N GLY A 23 19.52 4.57 13.74
CA GLY A 23 20.76 4.38 14.50
C GLY A 23 21.99 4.94 13.76
N ALA A 24 22.08 4.74 12.45
CA ALA A 24 23.20 5.24 11.64
C ALA A 24 23.22 6.77 11.54
N VAL A 25 22.06 7.42 11.46
CA VAL A 25 21.96 8.89 11.50
C VAL A 25 22.31 9.42 12.90
N ALA A 26 21.81 8.79 13.97
CA ALA A 26 22.14 9.18 15.33
C ALA A 26 23.63 9.03 15.65
N ALA A 27 24.29 8.01 15.09
CA ALA A 27 25.72 7.79 15.15
C ALA A 27 26.53 8.74 14.24
N GLN A 28 25.89 9.71 13.58
CA GLN A 28 26.50 10.68 12.65
C GLN A 28 27.24 10.03 11.47
N LYS A 29 26.90 8.77 11.13
CA LYS A 29 27.46 8.07 9.95
C LYS A 29 26.90 8.63 8.63
N TYR A 30 25.72 9.24 8.69
CA TYR A 30 25.09 9.96 7.59
C TYR A 30 24.64 11.33 8.10
N THR A 31 24.65 12.33 7.22
CA THR A 31 24.33 13.73 7.58
C THR A 31 22.82 13.95 7.77
N GLY A 32 21.99 13.02 7.30
CA GLY A 32 20.55 13.09 7.48
C GLY A 32 19.81 11.83 7.03
N LEU A 33 18.52 11.81 7.36
CA LEU A 33 17.65 10.65 7.14
C LEU A 33 17.52 10.29 5.66
N HIS A 34 17.34 11.27 4.77
CA HIS A 34 17.24 11.01 3.33
C HIS A 34 18.51 10.42 2.73
N GLU A 35 19.68 10.81 3.24
CA GLU A 35 20.96 10.25 2.79
C GLU A 35 21.09 8.79 3.24
N ALA A 36 20.83 8.52 4.53
CA ALA A 36 20.85 7.17 5.09
C ALA A 36 19.84 6.24 4.40
N MET A 37 18.61 6.70 4.18
CA MET A 37 17.58 5.94 3.46
C MET A 37 18.00 5.61 2.03
N ARG A 38 18.65 6.53 1.31
CA ARG A 38 19.09 6.30 -0.07
C ARG A 38 20.27 5.34 -0.14
N ALA A 39 21.13 5.35 0.87
CA ALA A 39 22.29 4.47 0.96
C ALA A 39 21.93 3.05 1.44
N LEU A 40 20.92 2.92 2.30
CA LEU A 40 20.58 1.67 2.98
C LEU A 40 19.33 0.98 2.42
N ASN A 41 18.39 1.72 1.82
CA ASN A 41 17.26 1.11 1.12
C ASN A 41 17.62 0.81 -0.33
N ALA A 42 17.11 -0.32 -0.83
CA ALA A 42 17.13 -0.65 -2.24
C ALA A 42 15.79 -1.24 -2.66
N ALA A 43 15.28 -0.80 -3.81
CA ALA A 43 14.19 -1.51 -4.47
C ALA A 43 14.69 -2.88 -4.91
N GLY A 44 13.95 -3.94 -4.58
CA GLY A 44 14.27 -5.31 -4.97
C GLY A 44 13.59 -5.66 -6.28
N GLN A 45 12.26 -5.66 -6.28
CA GLN A 45 11.45 -6.00 -7.45
C GLN A 45 10.41 -4.92 -7.69
N VAL A 46 10.19 -4.56 -8.96
CA VAL A 46 9.08 -3.69 -9.37
C VAL A 46 8.10 -4.51 -10.18
N ILE A 47 6.87 -4.63 -9.69
CA ILE A 47 5.78 -5.30 -10.38
C ILE A 47 4.95 -4.23 -11.07
N HIS A 48 4.97 -4.25 -12.40
CA HIS A 48 4.17 -3.33 -13.21
C HIS A 48 2.73 -3.81 -13.34
N PRO A 49 1.76 -2.89 -13.44
CA PRO A 49 0.40 -3.26 -13.84
C PRO A 49 0.41 -4.02 -15.17
N SER A 50 -0.54 -4.93 -15.34
CA SER A 50 -0.73 -5.59 -16.63
C SER A 50 -1.07 -4.56 -17.72
N GLU A 51 -0.42 -4.68 -18.87
CA GLU A 51 -0.70 -3.84 -20.05
C GLU A 51 -2.00 -4.24 -20.77
N ASP A 52 -2.57 -5.41 -20.43
CA ASP A 52 -3.82 -5.86 -21.02
C ASP A 52 -5.01 -5.04 -20.51
N ALA A 53 -5.63 -4.30 -21.43
CA ALA A 53 -6.83 -3.50 -21.18
C ALA A 53 -7.99 -4.33 -20.62
N LYS A 54 -8.09 -5.63 -20.95
CA LYS A 54 -9.12 -6.52 -20.42
C LYS A 54 -8.93 -6.77 -18.93
N VAL A 55 -7.69 -6.97 -18.48
CA VAL A 55 -7.36 -7.15 -17.07
C VAL A 55 -7.73 -5.90 -16.28
N LYS A 56 -7.38 -4.71 -16.80
CA LYS A 56 -7.78 -3.44 -16.20
C LYS A 56 -9.31 -3.34 -16.05
N LYS A 57 -10.05 -3.53 -17.16
CA LYS A 57 -11.53 -3.46 -17.17
C LYS A 57 -12.16 -4.45 -16.19
N TYR A 58 -11.63 -5.66 -16.10
CA TYR A 58 -12.10 -6.67 -15.14
C TYR A 58 -11.93 -6.20 -13.69
N HIS A 59 -10.77 -5.66 -13.32
CA HIS A 59 -10.57 -5.15 -11.96
C HIS A 59 -11.36 -3.89 -11.66
N ASP A 60 -11.61 -3.04 -12.65
CA ASP A 60 -12.46 -1.86 -12.49
C ASP A 60 -13.91 -2.27 -12.18
N ALA A 61 -14.43 -3.29 -12.89
CA ALA A 61 -15.74 -3.87 -12.59
C ALA A 61 -15.80 -4.48 -11.17
N LYS A 62 -14.76 -5.22 -10.76
CA LYS A 62 -14.67 -5.74 -9.38
C LYS A 62 -14.70 -4.63 -8.33
N TYR A 63 -14.02 -3.51 -8.60
CA TYR A 63 -14.00 -2.37 -7.69
C TYR A 63 -15.37 -1.70 -7.56
N GLN A 64 -16.10 -1.55 -8.67
CA GLN A 64 -17.49 -1.04 -8.64
C GLN A 64 -18.40 -1.92 -7.78
N ILE A 65 -18.30 -3.24 -7.94
CA ILE A 65 -19.07 -4.20 -7.14
C ILE A 65 -18.70 -4.08 -5.66
N PHE A 66 -17.40 -4.05 -5.33
CA PHE A 66 -16.93 -3.88 -3.96
C PHE A 66 -17.50 -2.62 -3.30
N LYS A 67 -17.51 -1.49 -4.02
CA LYS A 67 -18.08 -0.24 -3.52
C LYS A 67 -19.59 -0.35 -3.27
N SER A 68 -20.33 -0.96 -4.20
CA SER A 68 -21.77 -1.18 -4.03
C SER A 68 -22.08 -2.03 -2.80
N LEU A 69 -21.29 -3.08 -2.53
CA LEU A 69 -21.46 -3.92 -1.35
C LEU A 69 -21.26 -3.13 -0.04
N TYR A 70 -20.29 -2.23 -0.01
CA TYR A 70 -20.07 -1.34 1.14
C TYR A 70 -21.26 -0.40 1.38
N GLU A 71 -21.79 0.22 0.32
CA GLU A 71 -22.96 1.09 0.39
C GLU A 71 -24.20 0.32 0.88
N GLN A 72 -24.41 -0.89 0.38
CA GLN A 72 -25.47 -1.78 0.85
C GLN A 72 -25.32 -2.14 2.33
N GLN A 73 -24.11 -2.46 2.78
CA GLN A 73 -23.84 -2.75 4.19
C GLN A 73 -24.24 -1.57 5.09
N LEU A 74 -23.88 -0.34 4.71
CA LEU A 74 -24.25 0.86 5.45
C LEU A 74 -25.77 1.07 5.50
N SER A 75 -26.44 0.89 4.35
CA SER A 75 -27.90 0.99 4.25
C SER A 75 -28.59 -0.03 5.16
N HIS A 76 -28.20 -1.31 5.08
CA HIS A 76 -28.76 -2.37 5.92
C HIS A 76 -28.53 -2.08 7.41
N ARG A 77 -27.35 -1.60 7.78
CA ARG A 77 -27.06 -1.20 9.18
C ARG A 77 -27.99 -0.09 9.65
N SER A 78 -28.28 0.90 8.80
CA SER A 78 -29.21 1.98 9.14
C SER A 78 -30.63 1.45 9.36
N ILE A 79 -31.11 0.58 8.46
CA ILE A 79 -32.44 -0.05 8.57
C ILE A 79 -32.56 -0.84 9.87
N MET A 80 -31.55 -1.67 10.19
CA MET A 80 -31.53 -2.45 11.43
C MET A 80 -31.51 -1.56 12.69
N THR A 81 -30.83 -0.42 12.62
CA THR A 81 -30.80 0.55 13.73
C THR A 81 -32.17 1.21 13.92
N GLN A 82 -32.84 1.59 12.83
CA GLN A 82 -34.18 2.18 12.87
C GLN A 82 -35.24 1.20 13.37
N ALA A 83 -35.14 -0.09 13.03
CA ALA A 83 -36.08 -1.10 13.46
C ALA A 83 -36.01 -1.44 14.97
N LEU A 84 -34.93 -1.03 15.65
CA LEU A 84 -34.74 -1.19 17.10
C LEU A 84 -35.15 0.06 17.90
N GLN A 85 -35.60 1.12 17.23
CA GLN A 85 -36.18 2.32 17.82
C GLN A 85 -37.71 2.21 17.84
#